data_AF-A0A447MZV1-F1
#
_entry.id   AF-A0A447MZV1-F1
#
_cell.length_a   1.000
_cell.length_b   1.000
_cell.length_c   1.000
_cell.angle_alpha   90.00
_cell.angle_beta   90.00
_cell.angle_gamma   90.00
#
_symmetry.space_group_name_H-M   'P 1'
#
loop_
_entity.id
_entity.type
_entity.pdbx_description
1 polymer ?
#
loop_
_entity_poly.entity_id
_entity_poly.type
_entity_poly.pdbx_seq_one_letter_code
_entity_poly.pdbx_strand_id
1 'polypeptide(L)'
;MKLSINCLAYRLSKRVCCICLLLHTSASLTLNENCDPTVRADMERHFLKTVPDNAAYEHDYEGADDMPSHIKSSVLGVSLLLPVRQGRLQLGTWQGIWLGEHRIHGGPRKIIATLQGE
;
A
#
# COMPACT_ATOMS: atom_id res chain seq x y z
N MET A 1 6.15 1.15 7.93
CA MET A 1 7.45 1.24 7.23
C MET A 1 7.34 2.32 6.16
N LYS A 2 8.19 3.36 6.15
CA LYS A 2 8.12 4.45 5.16
C LYS A 2 8.82 3.97 3.88
N LEU A 3 8.06 3.63 2.84
CA LEU A 3 8.65 3.29 1.55
C LEU A 3 9.07 4.58 0.83
N SER A 4 10.38 4.75 0.69
CA SER A 4 10.98 5.74 -0.20
C SER A 4 11.18 5.07 -1.56
N ILE A 5 10.37 5.45 -2.55
CA ILE A 5 10.60 5.08 -3.94
C ILE A 5 11.40 6.22 -4.57
N ASN A 6 12.71 6.01 -4.73
CA ASN A 6 13.58 6.94 -5.44
C ASN A 6 13.46 6.66 -6.94
N CYS A 7 12.59 7.41 -7.64
CA CYS A 7 12.58 7.42 -9.10
C CYS A 7 13.74 8.27 -9.63
N LEU A 8 14.80 7.64 -10.14
CA LEU A 8 15.82 8.33 -10.93
C LEU A 8 15.22 8.68 -12.30
N ALA A 9 14.90 9.95 -12.52
CA ALA A 9 14.32 10.43 -13.76
C ALA A 9 15.27 11.45 -14.42
N TYR A 10 15.96 11.02 -15.47
CA TYR A 10 16.70 11.89 -16.38
C TYR A 10 15.71 12.81 -17.12
N ARG A 11 15.78 14.13 -16.89
CA ARG A 11 15.18 15.22 -17.68
C ARG A 11 13.82 14.90 -18.36
N LEU A 12 12.79 14.64 -17.56
CA LEU A 12 11.42 14.47 -18.07
C LEU A 12 10.74 15.85 -18.22
N SER A 13 10.66 16.36 -19.46
CA SER A 13 9.97 17.63 -19.78
C SER A 13 8.47 17.45 -20.11
N LYS A 14 7.87 16.31 -19.77
CA LYS A 14 6.55 15.88 -20.23
C LYS A 14 5.76 15.17 -19.13
N ARG A 15 4.45 14.96 -19.35
CA ARG A 15 3.51 14.37 -18.37
C ARG A 15 3.88 12.90 -18.15
N VAL A 16 4.41 12.59 -16.96
CA VAL A 16 4.79 11.23 -16.57
C VAL A 16 4.00 10.81 -15.34
N CYS A 17 3.56 9.56 -15.31
CA CYS A 17 3.01 8.89 -14.13
C CYS A 17 3.88 7.69 -13.75
N CYS A 18 3.85 7.35 -12.46
CA CYS A 18 4.41 6.14 -11.91
C CYS A 18 3.25 5.25 -11.45
N ILE A 19 3.18 4.04 -11.99
CA ILE A 19 2.26 2.99 -11.56
C ILE A 19 3.04 2.09 -10.61
N CYS A 20 2.63 2.00 -9.35
CA CYS A 20 3.17 1.05 -8.39
C CYS A 20 2.17 -0.08 -8.21
N LEU A 21 2.56 -1.33 -8.47
CA LEU A 21 1.74 -2.53 -8.29
C LEU A 21 2.39 -3.47 -7.27
N LEU A 22 1.68 -3.76 -6.19
CA LEU A 22 2.06 -4.77 -5.20
C LEU A 22 1.67 -6.16 -5.70
N LEU A 23 2.63 -7.09 -5.74
CA LEU A 23 2.43 -8.45 -6.24
C LEU A 23 1.99 -9.44 -5.14
N HIS A 24 1.11 -9.00 -4.26
CA HIS A 24 0.63 -9.81 -3.15
C HIS A 24 -0.85 -9.54 -2.90
N THR A 25 -1.58 -10.58 -2.53
CA THR A 25 -3.04 -10.52 -2.29
C THR A 25 -3.39 -10.36 -0.81
N SER A 26 -2.45 -10.58 0.10
CA SER A 26 -2.61 -10.44 1.57
C SER A 26 -1.97 -9.18 2.15
N ALA A 27 -1.59 -8.22 1.31
CA ALA A 27 -1.04 -6.93 1.70
C ALA A 27 -1.57 -5.85 0.75
N SER A 28 -1.61 -4.60 1.18
CA SER A 28 -2.15 -3.49 0.39
C SER A 28 -1.13 -2.39 0.13
N LEU A 29 -1.34 -1.62 -0.94
CA LEU A 29 -0.59 -0.40 -1.25
C LEU A 29 -1.58 0.76 -1.44
N THR A 30 -1.53 1.75 -0.55
CA THR A 30 -2.51 2.87 -0.53
C THR A 30 -1.86 4.22 -0.20
N LEU A 31 -2.62 5.31 -0.30
CA LEU A 31 -2.22 6.64 0.15
C LEU A 31 -3.02 7.01 1.41
N ASN A 32 -2.35 7.54 2.41
CA ASN A 32 -3.00 8.11 3.59
C ASN A 32 -2.13 9.20 4.23
N GLU A 33 -2.61 9.85 5.27
CA GLU A 33 -1.83 10.78 6.07
C GLU A 33 -0.59 10.09 6.65
N ASN A 34 0.58 10.74 6.58
CA ASN A 34 1.83 10.20 7.13
C ASN A 34 2.55 11.21 8.04
N CYS A 35 1.78 12.12 8.64
CA CYS A 35 2.27 13.10 9.61
C CYS A 35 2.06 12.61 11.04
N ASP A 36 0.82 12.28 11.40
CA ASP A 36 0.47 11.83 12.75
C ASP A 36 0.56 10.28 12.85
N PRO A 37 1.39 9.72 13.76
CA PRO A 37 1.46 8.29 13.97
C PRO A 37 0.15 7.68 14.50
N THR A 38 -0.74 8.47 15.13
CA THR A 38 -2.03 7.99 15.64
C THR A 38 -2.94 7.51 14.51
N VAL A 39 -2.86 8.12 13.31
CA VAL A 39 -3.63 7.68 12.13
C VAL A 39 -3.36 6.21 11.81
N ARG A 40 -2.11 5.76 11.92
CA ARG A 40 -1.76 4.34 11.70
C ARG A 40 -2.43 3.45 12.74
N ALA A 41 -2.37 3.85 14.01
CA ALA A 41 -2.94 3.09 15.11
C ALA A 41 -4.48 3.03 15.04
N ASP A 42 -5.14 4.11 14.62
CA ASP A 42 -6.59 4.14 14.42
C ASP A 42 -7.03 3.31 13.22
N MET A 43 -6.27 3.35 12.11
CA MET A 43 -6.52 2.47 10.97
C MET A 43 -6.42 0.99 11.36
N GLU A 44 -5.39 0.62 12.12
CA GLU A 44 -5.23 -0.75 12.63
C GLU A 44 -6.38 -1.14 13.56
N ARG A 45 -6.74 -0.29 14.54
CA ARG A 45 -7.90 -0.52 15.43
C ARG A 45 -9.20 -0.68 14.65
N HIS A 46 -9.41 0.13 13.61
CA HIS A 46 -10.59 0.04 12.76
C HIS A 46 -10.66 -1.31 12.07
N PHE A 47 -9.58 -1.75 11.42
CA PHE A 47 -9.56 -3.03 10.71
C PHE A 47 -9.65 -4.24 11.64
N LEU A 48 -9.02 -4.21 12.82
CA LEU A 48 -9.18 -5.29 13.82
C LEU A 48 -10.62 -5.42 14.31
N LYS A 49 -11.41 -4.33 14.25
CA LYS A 49 -12.84 -4.34 14.59
C LYS A 49 -13.72 -4.78 13.43
N THR A 50 -13.46 -4.30 12.21
CA THR A 50 -14.34 -4.54 11.05
C THR A 50 -14.01 -5.83 10.30
N VAL A 51 -12.75 -6.26 10.32
CA VAL A 51 -12.25 -7.48 9.70
C VAL A 51 -11.29 -8.19 10.71
N PRO A 52 -11.84 -8.81 11.76
CA PRO A 52 -11.04 -9.44 12.81
C PRO A 52 -10.21 -10.62 12.29
N ASP A 53 -8.98 -10.78 12.81
CA ASP A 53 -8.04 -11.82 12.41
C ASP A 53 -8.43 -13.24 12.83
N ASN A 54 -9.57 -13.43 13.48
CA ASN A 54 -10.06 -14.74 13.92
C ASN A 54 -11.57 -14.91 13.67
N ALA A 55 -12.10 -14.16 12.71
CA ALA A 55 -13.46 -14.34 12.23
C ALA A 55 -13.63 -15.73 11.58
N ALA A 56 -14.84 -16.28 11.66
CA ALA A 56 -15.17 -17.61 11.16
C ALA A 56 -15.32 -17.64 9.62
N TYR A 57 -14.21 -17.45 8.91
CA TYR A 57 -14.10 -17.62 7.47
C TYR A 57 -13.63 -19.03 7.13
N GLU A 58 -14.06 -19.54 5.97
CA GLU A 58 -13.65 -20.88 5.49
C GLU A 58 -12.19 -20.92 4.97
N HIS A 59 -11.62 -19.77 4.62
CA HIS A 59 -10.27 -19.66 4.06
C HIS A 59 -9.26 -19.29 5.15
N ASP A 60 -8.79 -20.27 5.91
CA ASP A 60 -7.83 -20.13 7.01
C ASP A 60 -6.59 -21.02 6.84
N TYR A 61 -6.32 -21.45 5.61
CA TYR A 61 -5.30 -22.45 5.28
C TYR A 61 -3.90 -22.06 5.73
N GLU A 62 -3.62 -20.75 5.80
CA GLU A 62 -2.33 -20.22 6.25
C GLU A 62 -2.40 -19.54 7.63
N GLY A 63 -3.47 -19.76 8.39
CA GLY A 63 -3.69 -19.18 9.71
C GLY A 63 -4.99 -18.37 9.81
N ALA A 64 -5.36 -17.98 11.03
CA ALA A 64 -6.61 -17.27 11.29
C ALA A 64 -6.70 -15.91 10.55
N ASP A 65 -5.56 -15.26 10.33
CA ASP A 65 -5.44 -13.98 9.66
C ASP A 65 -5.45 -14.07 8.12
N ASP A 66 -5.56 -15.27 7.56
CA ASP A 66 -5.46 -15.52 6.12
C ASP A 66 -6.58 -14.83 5.32
N MET A 67 -7.85 -15.25 5.46
CA MET A 67 -8.97 -14.55 4.80
C MET A 67 -9.08 -13.06 5.20
N PRO A 68 -8.96 -12.67 6.49
CA PRO A 68 -8.95 -11.27 6.90
C PRO A 68 -7.95 -10.41 6.12
N SER A 69 -6.75 -10.93 5.86
CA SER A 69 -5.71 -10.22 5.12
C SER A 69 -6.11 -9.94 3.66
N HIS A 70 -6.80 -10.88 3.02
CA HIS A 70 -7.32 -10.73 1.66
C HIS A 70 -8.43 -9.69 1.58
N ILE A 71 -9.31 -9.66 2.59
CA ILE A 71 -10.38 -8.66 2.68
C ILE A 71 -9.77 -7.26 2.85
N LYS A 72 -8.88 -7.06 3.83
CA LYS A 72 -8.20 -5.78 4.08
C LYS A 72 -7.43 -5.30 2.84
N SER A 73 -6.73 -6.22 2.16
CA SER A 73 -6.04 -5.96 0.89
C SER A 73 -6.98 -5.47 -0.20
N SER A 74 -8.12 -6.15 -0.39
CA SER A 74 -9.11 -5.83 -1.43
C SER A 74 -9.80 -4.49 -1.18
N VAL A 75 -10.04 -4.13 0.09
CA VAL A 75 -10.63 -2.84 0.49
C VAL A 75 -9.66 -1.68 0.27
N LEU A 76 -8.39 -1.85 0.60
CA LEU A 76 -7.38 -0.78 0.50
C LEU A 76 -6.76 -0.65 -0.90
N GLY A 77 -6.75 -1.73 -1.67
CA GLY A 77 -6.14 -1.81 -2.99
C GLY A 77 -4.65 -2.19 -2.97
N VAL A 78 -4.15 -2.56 -4.15
CA VAL A 78 -2.76 -3.04 -4.36
C VAL A 78 -1.99 -2.21 -5.39
N SER A 79 -2.61 -1.16 -5.93
CA SER A 79 -1.99 -0.34 -6.97
C SER A 79 -2.18 1.15 -6.73
N LEU A 80 -1.16 1.92 -7.09
CA LEU A 80 -1.16 3.38 -7.04
C LEU A 80 -0.77 3.94 -8.40
N LEU A 81 -1.48 4.97 -8.85
CA LEU A 81 -1.13 5.80 -9.99
C LEU A 81 -0.72 7.19 -9.49
N LEU A 82 0.57 7.52 -9.60
CA LEU A 82 1.16 8.70 -8.99
C LEU A 82 1.76 9.62 -10.05
N PRO A 83 1.40 10.91 -10.11
CA PRO A 83 2.05 11.85 -11.04
C PRO A 83 3.53 12.05 -10.68
N VAL A 84 4.38 12.20 -11.70
CA VAL A 84 5.81 12.48 -11.54
C VAL A 84 6.11 13.84 -12.18
N ARG A 85 6.75 14.73 -11.43
CA ARG A 85 7.20 16.04 -11.93
C ARG A 85 8.61 16.31 -11.43
N GLN A 86 9.50 16.73 -12.34
CA GLN A 86 10.91 17.02 -12.03
C GLN A 86 11.59 15.87 -11.27
N GLY A 87 11.30 14.63 -11.67
CA GLY A 87 11.84 13.42 -11.05
C GLY A 87 11.33 13.10 -9.65
N ARG A 88 10.26 13.77 -9.18
CA ARG A 88 9.66 13.52 -7.87
C ARG A 88 8.19 13.16 -8.01
N LEU A 89 7.76 12.16 -7.23
CA LEU A 89 6.34 11.86 -7.04
C LEU A 89 5.63 13.10 -6.49
N GLN A 90 4.51 13.46 -7.08
CA GLN A 90 3.67 14.56 -6.62
C GLN A 90 2.63 13.99 -5.66
N LEU A 91 2.86 14.21 -4.37
CA LEU A 91 1.93 13.85 -3.29
C LEU A 91 1.44 15.13 -2.61
N GLY A 92 0.23 15.12 -2.08
CA GLY A 92 -0.26 16.18 -1.21
C GLY A 92 0.59 16.28 0.07
N THR A 93 0.54 17.42 0.76
CA THR A 93 1.37 17.73 1.94
C THR A 93 1.41 16.61 2.98
N TRP A 94 0.26 15.97 3.20
CA TRP A 94 0.09 14.92 4.21
C TRP A 94 0.15 13.51 3.63
N GLN A 95 0.07 13.35 2.32
CA GLN A 95 0.00 12.04 1.69
C GLN A 95 1.34 11.30 1.78
N GLY A 96 1.30 10.07 2.29
CA GLY A 96 2.37 9.10 2.21
C GLY A 96 1.89 7.80 1.58
N ILE A 97 2.81 7.11 0.93
CA ILE A 97 2.59 5.76 0.40
C ILE A 97 2.70 4.76 1.55
N TRP A 98 1.64 3.99 1.75
CA TRP A 98 1.52 2.99 2.81
C TRP A 98 1.57 1.59 2.20
N LEU A 99 2.51 0.77 2.69
CA LEU A 99 2.42 -0.69 2.58
C LEU A 99 1.74 -1.21 3.84
N GLY A 100 0.52 -1.71 3.69
CA GLY A 100 -0.22 -2.38 4.74
C GLY A 100 0.10 -3.88 4.72
N GLU A 101 0.87 -4.33 5.70
CA GLU A 101 1.05 -5.76 5.97
C GLU A 101 -0.12 -6.22 6.82
N HIS A 102 -0.91 -7.17 6.31
CA HIS A 102 -2.12 -7.65 6.98
C HIS A 102 -1.97 -9.05 7.57
N ARG A 103 -0.81 -9.70 7.37
CA ARG A 103 -0.45 -10.95 8.03
C ARG A 103 0.39 -10.68 9.28
N ILE A 104 0.09 -11.37 10.37
CA ILE A 104 0.86 -11.35 11.63
C ILE A 104 2.31 -11.78 11.36
N HIS A 105 2.47 -12.82 10.53
CA HIS A 105 3.77 -13.32 10.08
C HIS A 105 3.93 -13.15 8.58
N GLY A 106 3.95 -11.89 8.14
CA GLY A 106 4.21 -11.52 6.75
C GLY A 106 5.63 -11.81 6.29
N GLY A 107 5.76 -12.11 4.99
CA GLY A 107 7.04 -12.27 4.30
C GLY A 107 7.50 -11.02 3.55
N PRO A 108 8.62 -11.09 2.82
CA PRO A 108 9.07 -10.00 1.95
C PRO A 108 8.01 -9.69 0.88
N ARG A 109 7.78 -8.39 0.65
CA ARG A 109 6.81 -7.89 -0.33
C ARG A 109 7.50 -7.31 -1.56
N LYS A 110 6.98 -7.62 -2.75
CA LYS A 110 7.48 -7.15 -4.05
C LYS A 110 6.51 -6.15 -4.66
N ILE A 111 7.05 -4.99 -5.03
CA ILE A 111 6.33 -3.94 -5.76
C ILE A 111 7.03 -3.72 -7.10
N ILE A 112 6.26 -3.66 -8.19
CA ILE A 112 6.74 -3.21 -9.50
C ILE A 112 6.38 -1.72 -9.62
N ALA A 113 7.36 -0.90 -9.99
CA ALA A 113 7.16 0.50 -10.34
C ALA A 113 7.38 0.69 -11.85
N THR A 114 6.33 1.06 -12.57
CA THR A 114 6.37 1.36 -14.01
C THR A 114 6.25 2.86 -14.20
N LEU A 115 7.20 3.47 -14.91
CA LEU A 115 7.08 4.85 -15.36
C LEU A 115 6.46 4.88 -16.76
N GLN A 116 5.40 5.65 -16.92
CA GLN A 116 4.72 5.82 -18.19
C GLN A 116 4.50 7.32 -18.45
N GLY A 117 4.87 7.77 -19.65
CA GLY A 117 4.71 9.16 -20.05
C GLY A 117 5.27 9.37 -21.44
N GLU A 118 4.92 10.50 -22.05
CA GLU A 118 5.44 10.92 -23.35
C GLU A 118 6.77 11.65 -23.25
#